data_AF-A0A3L7TKZ9-F1
#
_entry.id   AF-A0A3L7TKZ9-F1
#
_cell.length_a   1.000
_cell.length_b   1.000
_cell.length_c   1.000
_cell.angle_alpha   90.00
_cell.angle_beta   90.00
_cell.angle_gamma   90.00
#
_symmetry.space_group_name_H-M   'P 1'
#
loop_
_entity.id
_entity.type
_entity.pdbx_description
1 polymer ?
#
loop_
_entity_poly.entity_id
_entity_poly.type
_entity_poly.pdbx_seq_one_letter_code
_entity_poly.pdbx_strand_id
1 'polypeptide(L)'
;MAMSASHCRFLLVALAAGVLGAFTPQVLAQNAGCPEDVNSDGVVDSSDLAMVLSKWGPCETTLGWATTLEFEPNPAVVTDESFRQRMVSTGLPWRVRDNGTQMEMLLVPPGTYMMGASKDDSEATKEEYPAHEVTLTHAFYLSRTEVTQATWQATMKQKDPSSFHGATLPVNNLTFDQANQFCAANSMRLPTEAEWEYACRGGNTTPRYGALDDIGWYVANSQLSTHPVAEKLPNPLGFYDMIGNVREWCQDWYSDYTAAAVVDPMGPKSGDVRILRGGSWVISAAYCRASIRVETPTFFSFSIGFRAARNP
;
A
#
# COMPACT_ATOMS: atom_id res chain seq x y z
N MET A 1 -19.77 -16.28 7.45
CA MET A 1 -19.32 -15.05 6.78
C MET A 1 -19.44 -13.93 7.78
N ALA A 2 -18.31 -13.46 8.32
CA ALA A 2 -18.29 -12.30 9.21
C ALA A 2 -18.56 -11.04 8.38
N MET A 3 -19.55 -10.24 8.77
CA MET A 3 -19.73 -8.89 8.20
C MET A 3 -18.69 -7.95 8.82
N SER A 4 -18.07 -7.11 8.00
CA SER A 4 -17.07 -6.14 8.47
C SER A 4 -17.70 -4.99 9.27
N ALA A 5 -16.89 -4.33 10.11
CA ALA A 5 -17.29 -3.18 10.92
C ALA A 5 -17.87 -2.00 10.11
N SER A 6 -17.51 -1.86 8.82
CA SER A 6 -18.07 -0.82 7.95
C SER A 6 -19.52 -1.10 7.55
N HIS A 7 -19.88 -2.38 7.35
CA HIS A 7 -21.28 -2.79 7.12
C HIS A 7 -22.14 -2.55 8.37
N CYS A 8 -21.58 -2.73 9.58
CA CYS A 8 -22.26 -2.40 10.83
C CYS A 8 -22.54 -0.89 10.98
N ARG A 9 -21.58 -0.02 10.62
CA ARG A 9 -21.79 1.45 10.65
C ARG A 9 -22.79 1.92 9.60
N PHE A 10 -22.74 1.37 8.38
CA PHE A 10 -23.69 1.72 7.33
C PHE A 10 -25.12 1.25 7.67
N LEU A 11 -25.29 0.06 8.25
CA LEU A 11 -26.60 -0.39 8.72
C LEU A 11 -27.12 0.43 9.90
N LEU A 12 -26.27 0.83 10.85
CA LEU A 12 -26.66 1.70 11.97
C LEU A 12 -27.13 3.09 11.50
N VAL A 13 -26.50 3.65 10.46
CA VAL A 13 -26.93 4.92 9.85
C VAL A 13 -28.20 4.74 9.01
N ALA A 14 -28.34 3.62 8.29
CA ALA A 14 -29.56 3.31 7.52
C ALA A 14 -30.77 3.01 8.42
N LEU A 15 -30.57 2.34 9.56
CA LEU A 15 -31.57 2.09 10.60
C LEU A 15 -31.98 3.39 11.31
N ALA A 16 -31.03 4.30 11.55
CA ALA A 16 -31.32 5.62 12.13
C ALA A 16 -32.02 6.57 11.14
N ALA A 17 -31.83 6.39 9.83
CA ALA A 17 -32.41 7.23 8.78
C ALA A 17 -33.72 6.68 8.17
N GLY A 18 -34.12 5.44 8.46
CA GLY A 18 -35.35 4.83 7.92
C GLY A 18 -35.31 4.56 6.41
N VAL A 19 -34.12 4.47 5.80
CA VAL A 19 -33.95 4.26 4.35
C VAL A 19 -33.31 2.90 4.11
N LEU A 20 -34.10 1.84 4.17
CA LEU A 20 -33.73 0.53 3.60
C LEU A 20 -34.28 0.47 2.17
N GLY A 21 -33.56 1.09 1.25
CA GLY A 21 -33.80 1.00 -0.18
C GLY A 21 -32.53 0.55 -0.89
N ALA A 22 -32.54 -0.71 -1.35
CA ALA A 22 -31.58 -1.32 -2.27
C ALA A 22 -30.17 -1.67 -1.74
N PHE A 23 -30.04 -2.88 -1.17
CA PHE A 23 -28.84 -3.69 -1.35
C PHE A 23 -29.24 -5.13 -1.67
N THR A 24 -28.89 -5.61 -2.86
CA THR A 24 -28.97 -7.02 -3.24
C THR A 24 -27.64 -7.72 -2.97
N PRO A 25 -27.66 -8.82 -2.20
CA PRO A 25 -26.78 -9.95 -2.46
C PRO A 25 -27.62 -11.20 -2.77
N GLN A 26 -27.15 -11.98 -3.74
CA GLN A 26 -27.72 -13.27 -4.16
C GLN A 26 -27.65 -14.31 -3.03
N VAL A 27 -28.58 -14.26 -2.08
CA VAL A 27 -29.21 -15.41 -1.43
C VAL A 27 -30.57 -14.88 -1.03
N LEU A 28 -31.65 -15.38 -1.64
CA LEU A 28 -33.04 -15.38 -1.17
C LEU A 28 -33.97 -15.55 -2.39
N ALA A 29 -33.81 -16.67 -3.10
CA ALA A 29 -34.95 -17.22 -3.81
C ALA A 29 -35.71 -18.09 -2.80
N GLN A 30 -36.70 -17.49 -2.11
CA GLN A 30 -37.95 -18.08 -1.65
C GLN A 30 -38.52 -17.25 -0.48
N ASN A 31 -39.31 -16.23 -0.80
CA ASN A 31 -40.68 -16.07 -0.31
C ASN A 31 -41.25 -14.75 -0.84
N ALA A 32 -42.49 -14.78 -1.32
CA ALA A 32 -43.23 -13.62 -1.79
C ALA A 32 -43.76 -12.76 -0.63
N GLY A 33 -42.91 -12.48 0.36
CA GLY A 33 -43.22 -11.78 1.61
C GLY A 33 -42.17 -10.72 1.93
N CYS A 34 -42.58 -9.76 2.77
CA CYS A 34 -41.82 -8.59 3.24
C CYS A 34 -40.30 -8.84 3.30
N PRO A 35 -39.47 -8.20 2.47
CA PRO A 35 -38.00 -8.33 2.51
C PRO A 35 -37.37 -8.00 3.87
N GLU A 36 -38.11 -7.28 4.71
CA GLU A 36 -37.75 -6.86 6.07
C GLU A 36 -38.02 -7.95 7.13
N ASP A 37 -38.80 -8.99 6.82
CA ASP A 37 -39.00 -10.18 7.65
C ASP A 37 -37.87 -11.18 7.35
N VAL A 38 -36.77 -11.00 8.06
CA VAL A 38 -35.52 -11.71 7.80
C VAL A 38 -35.63 -13.14 8.31
N ASN A 39 -36.37 -13.38 9.40
CA ASN A 39 -36.49 -14.68 10.04
C ASN A 39 -37.64 -15.54 9.47
N SER A 40 -38.46 -14.98 8.57
CA SER A 40 -39.61 -15.61 7.92
C SER A 40 -40.71 -16.05 8.89
N ASP A 41 -40.92 -15.33 9.98
CA ASP A 41 -41.99 -15.60 10.96
C ASP A 41 -43.31 -14.85 10.65
N GLY A 42 -43.31 -13.98 9.65
CA GLY A 42 -44.46 -13.20 9.20
C GLY A 42 -44.64 -11.87 9.92
N VAL A 43 -43.71 -11.46 10.79
CA VAL A 43 -43.73 -10.21 11.56
C VAL A 43 -42.38 -9.52 11.44
N VAL A 44 -42.36 -8.19 11.29
CA VAL A 44 -41.11 -7.41 11.34
C VAL A 44 -40.93 -6.87 12.76
N ASP A 45 -40.06 -7.49 13.56
CA ASP A 45 -39.86 -7.12 14.97
C ASP A 45 -38.39 -7.19 15.46
N SER A 46 -38.20 -7.16 16.78
CA SER A 46 -36.87 -7.22 17.40
C SER A 46 -36.11 -8.52 17.13
N SER A 47 -36.81 -9.59 16.77
CA SER A 47 -36.27 -10.91 16.45
C SER A 47 -35.56 -10.90 15.10
N ASP A 48 -36.08 -10.15 14.12
CA ASP A 48 -35.38 -9.88 12.85
C ASP A 48 -34.10 -9.09 13.09
N LEU A 49 -34.19 -8.02 13.89
CA LEU A 49 -33.02 -7.22 14.25
C LEU A 49 -32.01 -8.09 15.01
N ALA A 50 -32.44 -8.94 15.93
CA ALA A 50 -31.56 -9.87 16.64
C ALA A 50 -30.93 -10.90 15.68
N MET A 51 -31.63 -11.34 14.64
CA MET A 51 -31.08 -12.25 13.64
C MET A 51 -30.07 -11.54 12.72
N VAL A 52 -30.26 -10.25 12.43
CA VAL A 52 -29.28 -9.41 11.73
C VAL A 52 -28.06 -9.17 12.62
N LEU A 53 -28.25 -8.80 13.88
CA LEU A 53 -27.18 -8.52 14.84
C LEU A 53 -26.43 -9.78 15.28
N SER A 54 -27.08 -10.95 15.34
CA SER A 54 -26.41 -12.22 15.69
C SER A 54 -25.46 -12.72 14.61
N LYS A 55 -25.58 -12.20 13.38
CA LYS A 55 -24.58 -12.36 12.33
C LYS A 55 -23.37 -11.44 12.52
N TRP A 56 -23.44 -10.47 13.44
CA TRP A 56 -22.30 -9.62 13.79
C TRP A 56 -21.42 -10.39 14.77
N GLY A 57 -20.22 -10.72 14.30
CA GLY A 57 -19.21 -11.36 15.14
C GLY A 57 -18.60 -10.41 16.17
N PRO A 58 -17.70 -10.91 17.03
CA PRO A 58 -16.84 -10.05 17.83
C PRO A 58 -16.15 -9.00 16.96
N CYS A 59 -15.82 -7.84 17.56
CA CYS A 59 -15.07 -6.78 16.91
C CYS A 59 -13.61 -7.27 16.73
N GLU A 60 -13.41 -8.14 15.73
CA GLU A 60 -12.14 -8.78 15.50
C GLU A 60 -11.26 -7.88 14.67
N THR A 61 -10.26 -7.35 15.39
CA THR A 61 -8.86 -7.10 15.03
C THR A 61 -8.46 -5.68 15.38
N THR A 62 -8.36 -5.39 16.68
CA THR A 62 -7.72 -4.15 17.13
C THR A 62 -6.21 -4.31 16.98
N LEU A 63 -5.66 -3.65 15.96
CA LEU A 63 -4.21 -3.49 15.82
C LEU A 63 -3.72 -2.61 16.97
N GLY A 64 -3.12 -3.20 18.00
CA GLY A 64 -2.66 -2.44 19.18
C GLY A 64 -1.67 -1.31 18.83
N TRP A 65 -1.03 -1.40 17.68
CA TRP A 65 -0.08 -0.41 17.15
C TRP A 65 -0.72 0.71 16.31
N ALA A 66 -2.00 0.61 15.94
CA ALA A 66 -2.64 1.61 15.07
C ALA A 66 -4.10 1.92 15.39
N THR A 67 -4.51 3.10 14.97
CA THR A 67 -5.90 3.53 14.91
C THR A 67 -6.47 3.22 13.53
N THR A 68 -7.56 2.46 13.46
CA THR A 68 -8.29 2.20 12.21
C THR A 68 -8.93 3.50 11.69
N LEU A 69 -8.63 3.87 10.45
CA LEU A 69 -9.25 5.00 9.75
C LEU A 69 -10.41 4.50 8.87
N GLU A 70 -10.14 3.50 8.03
CA GLU A 70 -11.12 2.85 7.17
C GLU A 70 -10.89 1.34 7.22
N PHE A 71 -11.92 0.57 7.60
CA PHE A 71 -11.78 -0.88 7.71
C PHE A 71 -11.86 -1.55 6.34
N GLU A 72 -12.83 -1.17 5.51
CA GLU A 72 -12.98 -1.69 4.16
C GLU A 72 -12.22 -0.83 3.14
N PRO A 73 -11.72 -1.44 2.05
CA PRO A 73 -11.11 -0.69 0.96
C PRO A 73 -12.13 0.18 0.26
N ASN A 74 -11.82 1.47 0.11
CA ASN A 74 -12.69 2.41 -0.58
C ASN A 74 -12.79 2.04 -2.08
N PRO A 75 -13.98 1.69 -2.60
CA PRO A 75 -14.16 1.27 -3.98
C PRO A 75 -13.90 2.38 -5.02
N ALA A 76 -13.88 3.64 -4.60
CA ALA A 76 -13.46 4.77 -5.45
C ALA A 76 -11.93 4.86 -5.61
N VAL A 77 -11.17 4.21 -4.72
CA VAL A 77 -9.70 4.15 -4.79
C VAL A 77 -9.26 2.79 -5.35
N VAL A 78 -9.62 1.71 -4.66
CA VAL A 78 -9.31 0.33 -5.07
C VAL A 78 -10.44 -0.16 -5.96
N THR A 79 -10.37 0.14 -7.25
CA THR A 79 -11.46 -0.16 -8.20
C THR A 79 -11.56 -1.63 -8.58
N ASP A 80 -10.47 -2.39 -8.49
CA ASP A 80 -10.44 -3.84 -8.73
C ASP A 80 -11.14 -4.60 -7.59
N GLU A 81 -12.26 -5.25 -7.91
CA GLU A 81 -13.04 -6.01 -6.93
C GLU A 81 -12.28 -7.19 -6.35
N SER A 82 -11.48 -7.90 -7.16
CA SER A 82 -10.69 -9.03 -6.68
C SER A 82 -9.67 -8.60 -5.62
N PHE A 83 -9.04 -7.43 -5.79
CA PHE A 83 -8.14 -6.85 -4.80
C PHE A 83 -8.89 -6.51 -3.51
N ARG A 84 -10.06 -5.86 -3.62
CA ARG A 84 -10.90 -5.56 -2.46
C ARG A 84 -11.29 -6.81 -1.70
N GLN A 85 -11.75 -7.86 -2.39
CA GLN A 85 -12.12 -9.13 -1.77
C GLN A 85 -10.94 -9.78 -1.05
N ARG A 86 -9.74 -9.76 -1.65
CA ARG A 86 -8.53 -10.27 -0.98
C ARG A 86 -8.20 -9.45 0.27
N MET A 87 -8.29 -8.12 0.24
CA MET A 87 -8.11 -7.28 1.44
C MET A 87 -9.13 -7.62 2.53
N VAL A 88 -10.43 -7.69 2.19
CA VAL A 88 -11.50 -8.03 3.13
C VAL A 88 -11.28 -9.42 3.73
N SER A 89 -10.82 -10.38 2.93
CA SER A 89 -10.58 -11.76 3.39
C SER A 89 -9.49 -11.88 4.47
N THR A 90 -8.61 -10.87 4.61
CA THR A 90 -7.60 -10.85 5.68
C THR A 90 -8.18 -10.59 7.06
N GLY A 91 -9.38 -10.01 7.17
CA GLY A 91 -9.95 -9.53 8.44
C GLY A 91 -9.24 -8.29 9.01
N LEU A 92 -8.34 -7.66 8.27
CA LEU A 92 -7.56 -6.50 8.70
C LEU A 92 -8.12 -5.19 8.13
N PRO A 93 -7.99 -4.06 8.85
CA PRO A 93 -8.43 -2.76 8.36
C PRO A 93 -7.59 -2.25 7.18
N TRP A 94 -8.22 -1.82 6.10
CA TRP A 94 -7.51 -1.35 4.90
C TRP A 94 -6.62 -0.12 5.15
N ARG A 95 -7.11 0.91 5.84
CA ARG A 95 -6.37 2.15 6.09
C ARG A 95 -6.28 2.43 7.57
N VAL A 96 -5.06 2.61 8.06
CA VAL A 96 -4.77 2.80 9.48
C VAL A 96 -3.81 3.96 9.68
N ARG A 97 -3.80 4.50 10.89
CA ARG A 97 -2.80 5.47 11.36
C ARG A 97 -1.96 4.83 12.45
N ASP A 98 -0.66 4.73 12.23
CA ASP A 98 0.27 4.22 13.23
C ASP A 98 0.30 5.14 14.46
N ASN A 99 0.15 4.58 15.66
CA ASN A 99 -0.02 5.36 16.89
C ASN A 99 1.27 6.10 17.31
N GLY A 100 2.45 5.59 16.93
CA GLY A 100 3.73 6.21 17.30
C GLY A 100 4.16 7.30 16.31
N THR A 101 4.17 6.96 15.03
CA THR A 101 4.68 7.82 13.95
C THR A 101 3.62 8.75 13.36
N GLN A 102 2.34 8.47 13.62
CA GLN A 102 1.19 9.14 13.01
C GLN A 102 1.10 9.00 11.49
N MET A 103 1.93 8.13 10.88
CA MET A 103 1.87 7.84 9.45
C MET A 103 0.61 7.05 9.12
N GLU A 104 0.02 7.36 7.96
CA GLU A 104 -1.01 6.49 7.39
C GLU A 104 -0.36 5.30 6.68
N MET A 105 -0.90 4.11 6.93
CA MET A 105 -0.49 2.89 6.26
C MET A 105 -1.70 2.24 5.59
N LEU A 106 -1.44 1.61 4.44
CA LEU A 106 -2.44 0.87 3.69
C LEU A 106 -2.10 -0.60 3.67
N LEU A 107 -3.13 -1.43 3.84
CA LEU A 107 -3.04 -2.87 3.74
C LEU A 107 -2.85 -3.29 2.28
N VAL A 108 -1.84 -4.10 2.03
CA VAL A 108 -1.60 -4.78 0.77
C VAL A 108 -1.95 -6.26 0.98
N PRO A 109 -2.89 -6.83 0.19
CA PRO A 109 -3.32 -8.21 0.38
C PRO A 109 -2.28 -9.21 -0.15
N PRO A 110 -2.34 -10.49 0.27
CA PRO A 110 -1.60 -11.56 -0.40
C PRO A 110 -1.97 -11.65 -1.88
N GLY A 111 -1.05 -12.16 -2.69
CA GLY A 111 -1.30 -12.42 -4.10
C GLY A 111 -0.05 -12.78 -4.89
N THR A 112 -0.30 -13.11 -6.15
CA THR A 112 0.74 -13.48 -7.12
C THR A 112 0.78 -12.43 -8.22
N TYR A 113 1.97 -12.06 -8.68
CA TYR A 113 2.16 -11.13 -9.78
C TYR A 113 3.44 -11.42 -10.57
N MET A 114 3.56 -10.80 -11.74
CA MET A 114 4.80 -10.81 -12.53
C MET A 114 5.70 -9.66 -12.10
N MET A 115 6.82 -9.99 -11.46
CA MET A 115 7.88 -9.06 -11.06
C MET A 115 8.89 -8.89 -12.20
N GLY A 116 9.40 -7.67 -12.39
CA GLY A 116 10.36 -7.33 -13.43
C GLY A 116 9.72 -6.64 -14.64
N ALA A 117 10.49 -6.48 -15.71
CA ALA A 117 10.10 -5.68 -16.87
C ALA A 117 8.73 -6.08 -17.44
N SER A 118 7.89 -5.07 -17.69
CA SER A 118 6.58 -5.29 -18.33
C SER A 118 6.78 -5.67 -19.80
N LYS A 119 5.86 -6.47 -20.37
CA LYS A 119 6.02 -6.99 -21.75
C LYS A 119 6.22 -5.90 -22.81
N ASP A 120 5.55 -4.77 -22.64
CA ASP A 120 5.57 -3.65 -23.59
C ASP A 120 6.56 -2.55 -23.17
N ASP A 121 7.50 -2.84 -22.25
CA ASP A 121 8.48 -1.89 -21.75
C ASP A 121 9.72 -1.82 -22.64
N SER A 122 9.72 -0.89 -23.59
CA SER A 122 10.89 -0.62 -24.44
C SER A 122 12.02 0.12 -23.72
N GLU A 123 11.78 0.65 -22.51
CA GLU A 123 12.76 1.40 -21.72
C GLU A 123 13.44 0.53 -20.65
N ALA A 124 13.03 -0.74 -20.52
CA ALA A 124 13.57 -1.67 -19.52
C ALA A 124 15.04 -2.01 -19.74
N THR A 125 15.81 -2.00 -18.65
CA THR A 125 17.22 -2.39 -18.65
C THR A 125 17.38 -3.87 -18.35
N LYS A 126 18.58 -4.41 -18.57
CA LYS A 126 18.86 -5.85 -18.40
C LYS A 126 18.61 -6.35 -16.96
N GLU A 127 18.77 -5.48 -15.97
CA GLU A 127 18.62 -5.76 -14.54
C GLU A 127 17.17 -6.02 -14.12
N GLU A 128 16.22 -5.63 -14.98
CA GLU A 128 14.78 -5.84 -14.79
C GLU A 128 14.30 -7.17 -15.38
N TYR A 129 15.19 -7.92 -16.03
CA TYR A 129 14.91 -9.21 -16.66
C TYR A 129 15.61 -10.38 -15.92
N PRO A 130 15.07 -11.61 -16.04
CA PRO A 130 13.77 -11.93 -16.64
C PRO A 130 12.60 -11.50 -15.73
N ALA A 131 11.47 -11.16 -16.37
CA ALA A 131 10.22 -11.11 -15.64
C ALA A 131 9.87 -12.52 -15.13
N HIS A 132 9.47 -12.63 -13.87
CA HIS A 132 9.23 -13.91 -13.20
C HIS A 132 8.07 -13.79 -12.22
N GLU A 133 7.47 -14.93 -11.87
CA GLU A 133 6.32 -14.97 -10.98
C GLU A 133 6.77 -14.86 -9.51
N VAL A 134 6.11 -13.98 -8.76
CA VAL A 134 6.30 -13.83 -7.33
C VAL A 134 4.96 -13.99 -6.62
N THR A 135 4.93 -14.85 -5.60
CA THR A 135 3.78 -14.99 -4.70
C THR A 135 4.12 -14.44 -3.33
N LEU A 136 3.35 -13.45 -2.87
CA LEU A 136 3.35 -12.94 -1.50
C LEU A 136 2.22 -13.63 -0.74
N THR A 137 2.54 -14.44 0.25
CA THR A 137 1.55 -15.28 0.96
C THR A 137 0.90 -14.57 2.14
N HIS A 138 1.50 -13.48 2.61
CA HIS A 138 1.03 -12.72 3.76
C HIS A 138 0.64 -11.30 3.37
N ALA A 139 -0.40 -10.78 4.02
CA ALA A 139 -0.73 -9.36 3.94
C ALA A 139 0.31 -8.54 4.70
N PHE A 140 0.55 -7.31 4.27
CA PHE A 140 1.42 -6.38 4.97
C PHE A 140 0.88 -4.96 4.86
N TYR A 141 1.28 -4.09 5.78
CA TYR A 141 1.04 -2.66 5.70
C TYR A 141 2.25 -1.98 5.08
N LEU A 142 1.99 -1.01 4.23
CA LEU A 142 3.00 -0.12 3.66
C LEU A 142 2.59 1.33 3.92
N SER A 143 3.53 2.22 4.21
CA SER A 143 3.22 3.64 4.40
C SER A 143 2.67 4.21 3.09
N ARG A 144 1.58 4.97 3.22
CA ARG A 144 0.82 5.52 2.09
C ARG A 144 1.66 6.45 1.20
N THR A 145 2.64 7.12 1.81
CA THR A 145 3.63 8.00 1.19
C THR A 145 5.03 7.55 1.59
N GLU A 146 6.04 8.20 1.00
CA GLU A 146 7.39 8.25 1.55
C GLU A 146 7.37 8.81 2.99
N VAL A 147 8.37 8.45 3.81
CA VAL A 147 8.50 9.01 5.17
C VAL A 147 8.82 10.50 5.07
N THR A 148 8.01 11.34 5.71
CA THR A 148 8.20 12.80 5.68
C THR A 148 9.28 13.27 6.64
N GLN A 149 9.84 14.45 6.38
CA GLN A 149 10.79 15.13 7.26
C GLN A 149 10.20 15.38 8.66
N ALA A 150 8.92 15.78 8.74
CA ALA A 150 8.26 15.97 10.03
C ALA A 150 8.17 14.66 10.85
N THR A 151 7.81 13.55 10.19
CA THR A 151 7.78 12.24 10.85
C THR A 151 9.17 11.82 11.32
N TRP A 152 10.19 11.97 10.46
CA TRP A 152 11.58 11.67 10.81
C TRP A 152 12.04 12.44 12.05
N GLN A 153 11.83 13.76 12.06
CA GLN A 153 12.25 14.62 13.16
C GLN A 153 11.53 14.28 14.47
N ALA A 154 10.23 13.96 14.39
CA ALA A 154 9.42 13.60 15.55
C ALA A 154 9.87 12.29 16.22
N THR A 155 10.32 11.30 15.43
CA THR A 155 10.64 9.96 15.93
C THR A 155 12.13 9.80 16.26
N MET A 156 13.02 10.26 15.38
CA MET A 156 14.46 9.99 15.50
C MET A 156 15.16 10.94 16.46
N LYS A 157 14.64 12.17 16.64
CA LYS A 157 15.31 13.24 17.41
C LYS A 157 16.76 13.49 16.96
N GLN A 158 17.06 13.18 15.71
CA GLN A 158 18.35 13.41 15.05
C GLN A 158 18.20 14.60 14.10
N LYS A 159 19.35 15.16 13.68
CA LYS A 159 19.36 16.15 12.61
C LYS A 159 18.75 15.53 11.36
N ASP A 160 17.83 16.26 10.74
CA ASP A 160 17.28 15.91 9.45
C ASP A 160 18.40 15.90 8.38
N PRO A 161 18.66 14.75 7.72
CA PRO A 161 19.74 14.65 6.72
C PRO A 161 19.38 15.29 5.38
N SER A 162 18.12 15.72 5.21
CA SER A 162 17.54 16.13 3.93
C SER A 162 18.26 17.30 3.27
N SER A 163 18.36 17.26 1.94
CA SER A 163 18.97 18.33 1.15
C SER A 163 18.02 19.51 0.90
N PHE A 164 16.72 19.24 0.91
CA PHE A 164 15.65 20.25 0.86
C PHE A 164 14.89 20.22 2.17
N HIS A 165 14.24 21.32 2.54
CA HIS A 165 13.59 21.44 3.85
C HIS A 165 12.12 21.82 3.74
N GLY A 166 11.27 21.01 4.35
CA GLY A 166 9.83 21.24 4.44
C GLY A 166 9.16 20.08 5.15
N ALA A 167 8.24 20.36 6.07
CA ALA A 167 7.63 19.36 6.95
C ALA A 167 6.99 18.18 6.19
N THR A 168 6.38 18.47 5.03
CA THR A 168 5.68 17.51 4.17
C THR A 168 6.53 16.95 3.04
N LEU A 169 7.79 17.39 2.89
CA LEU A 169 8.72 16.79 1.94
C LEU A 169 9.14 15.40 2.42
N PRO A 170 9.50 14.48 1.51
CA PRO A 170 10.13 13.23 1.91
C PRO A 170 11.48 13.52 2.58
N VAL A 171 11.79 12.74 3.62
CA VAL A 171 13.16 12.71 4.15
C VAL A 171 14.07 12.10 3.10
N ASN A 172 15.19 12.76 2.82
CA ASN A 172 16.14 12.30 1.80
C ASN A 172 17.59 12.40 2.26
N ASN A 173 18.52 11.98 1.40
CA ASN A 173 19.97 12.05 1.65
C ASN A 173 20.41 11.23 2.86
N LEU A 174 19.83 10.05 3.04
CA LEU A 174 20.12 9.14 4.15
C LEU A 174 20.65 7.78 3.69
N THR A 175 21.44 7.16 4.56
CA THR A 175 21.97 5.81 4.35
C THR A 175 20.87 4.76 4.53
N PHE A 176 21.11 3.56 4.00
CA PHE A 176 20.30 2.38 4.33
C PHE A 176 20.20 2.16 5.84
N ASP A 177 21.31 2.26 6.56
CA ASP A 177 21.34 2.05 8.02
C ASP A 177 20.50 3.07 8.78
N GLN A 178 20.48 4.33 8.33
CA GLN A 178 19.64 5.38 8.91
C GLN A 178 18.15 5.09 8.68
N ALA A 179 17.78 4.68 7.46
CA ALA A 179 16.40 4.28 7.14
C ALA A 179 15.98 3.06 7.98
N ASN A 180 16.85 2.06 8.08
CA ASN A 180 16.60 0.85 8.86
C ASN A 180 16.53 1.13 10.37
N GLN A 181 17.34 2.06 10.89
CA GLN A 181 17.25 2.51 12.29
C GLN A 181 15.91 3.19 12.57
N PHE A 182 15.41 4.04 11.67
CA PHE A 182 14.07 4.61 11.80
C PHE A 182 13.02 3.51 11.85
N CYS A 183 13.07 2.55 10.94
CA CYS A 183 12.11 1.45 10.92
C CYS A 183 12.16 0.65 12.23
N ALA A 184 13.34 0.23 12.67
CA ALA A 184 13.53 -0.54 13.90
C ALA A 184 13.04 0.21 15.15
N ALA A 185 13.33 1.52 15.25
CA ALA A 185 12.88 2.35 16.37
C ALA A 185 11.35 2.46 16.47
N ASN A 186 10.64 2.25 15.37
CA ASN A 186 9.18 2.34 15.29
C ASN A 186 8.50 0.97 15.12
N SER A 187 9.23 -0.14 15.32
CA SER A 187 8.72 -1.51 15.12
C SER A 187 8.16 -1.73 13.71
N MET A 188 8.83 -1.14 12.72
CA MET A 188 8.61 -1.26 11.29
C MET A 188 9.85 -1.88 10.63
N ARG A 189 9.80 -2.07 9.32
CA ARG A 189 10.91 -2.52 8.48
C ARG A 189 10.89 -1.78 7.15
N LEU A 190 11.98 -1.87 6.39
CA LEU A 190 11.91 -1.55 4.96
C LEU A 190 11.08 -2.63 4.25
N PRO A 191 10.35 -2.29 3.16
CA PRO A 191 9.70 -3.29 2.34
C PRO A 191 10.75 -4.21 1.70
N THR A 192 10.39 -5.47 1.45
CA THR A 192 11.16 -6.23 0.48
C THR A 192 10.97 -5.60 -0.90
N GLU A 193 11.91 -5.87 -1.78
CA GLU A 193 11.84 -5.39 -3.14
C GLU A 193 10.57 -5.88 -3.86
N ALA A 194 10.19 -7.14 -3.60
CA ALA A 194 8.99 -7.74 -4.15
C ALA A 194 7.71 -7.12 -3.60
N GLU A 195 7.66 -6.79 -2.31
CA GLU A 195 6.55 -6.06 -1.71
C GLU A 195 6.41 -4.66 -2.30
N TRP A 196 7.52 -3.97 -2.51
CA TRP A 196 7.53 -2.63 -3.08
C TRP A 196 6.94 -2.62 -4.50
N GLU A 197 7.39 -3.52 -5.38
CA GLU A 197 6.88 -3.55 -6.76
C GLU A 197 5.43 -4.04 -6.82
N TYR A 198 5.05 -5.02 -6.00
CA TYR A 198 3.65 -5.46 -5.91
C TYR A 198 2.72 -4.31 -5.51
N ALA A 199 3.11 -3.55 -4.49
CA ALA A 199 2.36 -2.39 -4.04
C ALA A 199 2.35 -1.27 -5.10
N CYS A 200 3.48 -1.02 -5.78
CA CYS A 200 3.62 0.01 -6.81
C CYS A 200 2.69 -0.25 -8.00
N ARG A 201 2.68 -1.50 -8.47
CA ARG A 201 1.84 -1.95 -9.59
C ARG A 201 0.36 -1.85 -9.25
N GLY A 202 -0.03 -2.27 -8.05
CA GLY A 202 -1.43 -2.26 -7.63
C GLY A 202 -2.36 -3.02 -8.59
N GLY A 203 -1.86 -4.13 -9.16
CA GLY A 203 -2.57 -4.91 -10.19
C GLY A 203 -2.29 -4.49 -11.63
N ASN A 204 -1.60 -3.37 -11.87
CA ASN A 204 -1.23 -2.92 -13.20
C ASN A 204 -0.02 -3.72 -13.77
N THR A 205 -0.12 -4.12 -15.03
CA THR A 205 0.91 -4.90 -15.75
C THR A 205 1.77 -4.07 -16.69
N THR A 206 1.53 -2.77 -16.78
CA THR A 206 2.28 -1.82 -17.61
C THR A 206 3.44 -1.18 -16.83
N PRO A 207 4.37 -0.49 -17.51
CA PRO A 207 5.52 0.14 -16.83
C PRO A 207 5.15 1.22 -15.81
N ARG A 208 3.98 1.87 -15.96
CA ARG A 208 3.51 2.97 -15.11
C ARG A 208 2.00 2.86 -14.92
N TYR A 209 1.49 3.09 -13.72
CA TYR A 209 0.05 3.01 -13.44
C TYR A 209 -0.77 4.22 -13.92
N GLY A 210 -0.15 5.16 -14.65
CA GLY A 210 -0.77 6.36 -15.19
C GLY A 210 0.22 7.17 -16.05
N ALA A 211 -0.22 8.32 -16.56
CA ALA A 211 0.66 9.25 -17.26
C ALA A 211 1.69 9.82 -16.27
N LEU A 212 2.98 9.81 -16.64
CA LEU A 212 4.07 10.14 -15.72
C LEU A 212 3.92 11.52 -15.07
N ASP A 213 3.49 12.53 -15.85
CA ASP A 213 3.29 13.89 -15.35
C ASP A 213 2.21 13.98 -14.27
N ASP A 214 1.25 13.05 -14.24
CA ASP A 214 0.16 13.03 -13.27
C ASP A 214 0.49 12.22 -12.02
N ILE A 215 1.44 11.27 -12.11
CA ILE A 215 1.70 10.30 -11.04
C ILE A 215 3.05 10.46 -10.35
N GLY A 216 3.97 11.25 -10.92
CA GLY A 216 5.33 11.32 -10.41
C GLY A 216 6.06 12.63 -10.66
N TRP A 217 6.96 12.94 -9.72
CA TRP A 217 7.92 14.04 -9.84
C TRP A 217 9.25 13.52 -10.39
N TYR A 218 9.66 13.99 -11.56
CA TYR A 218 10.87 13.57 -12.25
C TYR A 218 11.55 14.78 -12.90
N VAL A 219 12.72 14.59 -13.52
CA VAL A 219 13.59 15.71 -13.95
C VAL A 219 12.91 16.79 -14.78
N ALA A 220 11.90 16.43 -15.60
CA ALA A 220 11.24 17.39 -16.48
C ALA A 220 10.19 18.26 -15.77
N ASN A 221 9.60 17.79 -14.66
CA ASN A 221 8.49 18.47 -14.00
C ASN A 221 8.76 18.83 -12.52
N SER A 222 9.90 18.43 -11.95
CA SER A 222 10.22 18.62 -10.53
C SER A 222 10.88 19.96 -10.18
N GLN A 223 11.29 20.75 -11.18
CA GLN A 223 12.13 21.94 -10.98
C GLN A 223 13.43 21.63 -10.20
N LEU A 224 13.95 20.40 -10.33
CA LEU A 224 15.17 19.93 -9.68
C LEU A 224 15.11 19.98 -8.14
N SER A 225 13.94 19.68 -7.55
CA SER A 225 13.78 19.51 -6.10
C SER A 225 12.78 18.41 -5.75
N THR A 226 12.79 17.97 -4.49
CA THR A 226 11.68 17.19 -3.94
C THR A 226 10.42 18.05 -3.82
N HIS A 227 9.27 17.40 -3.82
CA HIS A 227 7.96 18.02 -3.62
C HIS A 227 7.25 17.41 -2.41
N PRO A 228 6.26 18.11 -1.82
CA PRO A 228 5.44 17.53 -0.77
C PRO A 228 4.83 16.20 -1.21
N VAL A 229 4.83 15.24 -0.30
CA VAL A 229 4.22 13.93 -0.57
C VAL A 229 2.74 14.09 -0.85
N ALA A 230 2.20 13.19 -1.68
CA ALA A 230 0.80 13.12 -2.05
C ALA A 230 0.21 14.32 -2.82
N GLU A 231 1.05 15.01 -3.61
CA GLU A 231 0.60 16.06 -4.56
C GLU A 231 0.34 15.54 -5.99
N LYS A 232 0.74 14.31 -6.29
CA LYS A 232 0.42 13.60 -7.54
C LYS A 232 -0.70 12.57 -7.32
N LEU A 233 -1.20 11.99 -8.41
CA LEU A 233 -2.23 10.95 -8.34
C LEU A 233 -1.67 9.66 -7.71
N PRO A 234 -2.43 9.02 -6.80
CA PRO A 234 -2.03 7.75 -6.24
C PRO A 234 -2.18 6.62 -7.27
N ASN A 235 -1.56 5.47 -6.98
CA ASN A 235 -1.78 4.24 -7.72
C ASN A 235 -3.14 3.58 -7.35
N PRO A 236 -3.54 2.49 -8.02
CA PRO A 236 -4.83 1.81 -7.78
C PRO A 236 -5.03 1.22 -6.38
N LEU A 237 -4.00 1.19 -5.53
CA LEU A 237 -4.13 0.79 -4.11
C LEU A 237 -4.19 1.98 -3.16
N GLY A 238 -4.00 3.21 -3.66
CA GLY A 238 -4.04 4.44 -2.87
C GLY A 238 -2.68 4.94 -2.38
N PHE A 239 -1.57 4.33 -2.83
CA PHE A 239 -0.22 4.78 -2.53
C PHE A 239 0.19 5.96 -3.41
N TYR A 240 0.80 6.96 -2.81
CA TYR A 240 1.35 8.12 -3.50
C TYR A 240 2.85 7.98 -3.69
N ASP A 241 3.35 8.68 -4.71
CA ASP A 241 4.78 8.85 -4.96
C ASP A 241 5.52 7.50 -5.09
N MET A 242 4.83 6.45 -5.54
CA MET A 242 5.49 5.16 -5.85
C MET A 242 6.40 5.28 -7.09
N ILE A 243 6.20 6.30 -7.92
CA ILE A 243 7.05 6.63 -9.07
C ILE A 243 7.46 8.10 -8.96
N GLY A 244 8.76 8.38 -8.98
CA GLY A 244 9.31 9.73 -8.88
C GLY A 244 9.57 10.19 -7.43
N ASN A 245 9.61 11.50 -7.22
CA ASN A 245 9.97 12.20 -5.98
C ASN A 245 11.32 11.74 -5.41
N VAL A 246 11.41 10.71 -4.56
CA VAL A 246 12.68 10.11 -4.17
C VAL A 246 12.75 8.62 -4.51
N ARG A 247 13.97 8.15 -4.78
CA ARG A 247 14.22 6.71 -4.84
C ARG A 247 14.07 6.12 -3.45
N GLU A 248 13.59 4.89 -3.35
CA GLU A 248 13.25 4.32 -2.06
C GLU A 248 14.07 3.09 -1.73
N TRP A 249 14.64 3.08 -0.52
CA TRP A 249 15.33 1.92 0.04
C TRP A 249 14.39 0.70 0.16
N CYS A 250 14.86 -0.43 -0.35
CA CYS A 250 14.31 -1.76 -0.05
C CYS A 250 15.27 -2.55 0.84
N GLN A 251 14.73 -3.54 1.56
CA GLN A 251 15.50 -4.38 2.47
C GLN A 251 16.56 -5.24 1.75
N ASP A 252 16.29 -5.60 0.50
CA ASP A 252 17.03 -6.60 -0.26
C ASP A 252 18.45 -6.15 -0.63
N TRP A 253 19.37 -7.10 -0.59
CA TRP A 253 20.63 -7.00 -1.31
C TRP A 253 20.38 -7.18 -2.81
N TYR A 254 21.14 -6.49 -3.65
CA TYR A 254 21.00 -6.64 -5.10
C TYR A 254 21.43 -8.04 -5.56
N SER A 255 20.62 -8.62 -6.44
CA SER A 255 20.97 -9.78 -7.26
C SER A 255 20.19 -9.78 -8.56
N ASP A 256 20.74 -10.44 -9.56
CA ASP A 256 20.07 -10.72 -10.82
C ASP A 256 18.83 -11.58 -10.59
N TYR A 257 17.80 -11.36 -11.41
CA TYR A 257 16.62 -12.20 -11.40
C TYR A 257 16.88 -13.55 -12.05
N THR A 258 16.06 -14.52 -11.67
CA THR A 258 15.99 -15.83 -12.32
C THR A 258 14.58 -16.02 -12.85
N ALA A 259 14.40 -16.83 -13.90
CA ALA A 259 13.07 -17.09 -14.45
C ALA A 259 12.19 -17.99 -13.54
N ALA A 260 12.70 -18.44 -12.40
CA ALA A 260 11.97 -19.30 -11.49
C ALA A 260 10.89 -18.52 -10.72
N ALA A 261 9.73 -19.15 -10.53
CA ALA A 261 8.73 -18.65 -9.62
C ALA A 261 9.24 -18.71 -8.18
N VAL A 262 9.00 -17.65 -7.40
CA VAL A 262 9.44 -17.54 -6.01
C VAL A 262 8.29 -17.17 -5.07
N VAL A 263 8.41 -17.56 -3.81
CA VAL A 263 7.42 -17.31 -2.76
C VAL A 263 8.08 -16.51 -1.65
N ASP A 264 7.48 -15.39 -1.27
CA ASP A 264 7.97 -14.44 -0.25
C ASP A 264 9.49 -14.15 -0.35
N PRO A 265 10.01 -13.73 -1.52
CA PRO A 265 11.43 -13.50 -1.69
C PRO A 265 11.91 -12.35 -0.78
N MET A 266 13.06 -12.57 -0.14
CA MET A 266 13.73 -11.60 0.75
C MET A 266 15.10 -11.16 0.20
N GLY A 267 15.39 -11.50 -1.06
CA GLY A 267 16.70 -11.32 -1.67
C GLY A 267 17.77 -12.28 -1.13
N PRO A 268 19.03 -12.15 -1.56
CA PRO A 268 20.13 -12.95 -1.04
C PRO A 268 20.48 -12.54 0.40
N LYS A 269 21.09 -13.45 1.16
CA LYS A 269 21.45 -13.22 2.59
C LYS A 269 22.56 -12.16 2.76
N SER A 270 23.37 -11.95 1.73
CA SER A 270 24.50 -11.02 1.68
C SER A 270 24.68 -10.49 0.27
N GLY A 271 25.25 -9.29 0.14
CA GLY A 271 25.63 -8.68 -1.12
C GLY A 271 26.44 -7.41 -0.87
N ASP A 272 26.83 -6.75 -1.96
CA ASP A 272 27.67 -5.55 -1.89
C ASP A 272 26.86 -4.26 -1.81
N VAL A 273 25.66 -4.25 -2.41
CA VAL A 273 24.81 -3.06 -2.56
C VAL A 273 23.34 -3.40 -2.34
N ARG A 274 22.57 -2.44 -1.83
CA ARG A 274 21.12 -2.57 -1.58
C ARG A 274 20.33 -2.10 -2.79
N ILE A 275 19.06 -2.48 -2.84
CA ILE A 275 18.18 -2.10 -3.93
C ILE A 275 17.45 -0.79 -3.62
N LEU A 276 17.34 0.03 -4.66
CA LEU A 276 16.51 1.22 -4.71
C LEU A 276 15.45 1.09 -5.81
N ARG A 277 14.28 1.67 -5.56
CA ARG A 277 13.10 1.63 -6.45
C ARG A 277 12.51 3.01 -6.75
N GLY A 278 11.62 3.10 -7.74
CA GLY A 278 10.70 4.23 -7.96
C GLY A 278 11.16 5.36 -8.89
N GLY A 279 12.47 5.59 -9.03
CA GLY A 279 12.98 6.80 -9.70
C GLY A 279 12.99 8.01 -8.75
N SER A 280 13.27 9.21 -9.24
CA SER A 280 13.31 10.41 -8.38
C SER A 280 13.18 11.70 -9.18
N TRP A 281 13.04 12.82 -8.46
CA TRP A 281 12.93 14.18 -8.98
C TRP A 281 14.06 14.58 -9.93
N VAL A 282 15.24 13.96 -9.87
CA VAL A 282 16.41 14.31 -10.70
C VAL A 282 16.62 13.35 -11.88
N ILE A 283 15.77 12.34 -12.00
CA ILE A 283 15.96 11.22 -12.92
C ILE A 283 15.03 11.35 -14.13
N SER A 284 15.47 10.87 -15.28
CA SER A 284 14.69 10.92 -16.52
C SER A 284 13.48 9.99 -16.47
N ALA A 285 12.50 10.27 -17.33
CA ALA A 285 11.26 9.49 -17.43
C ALA A 285 11.52 7.99 -17.60
N ALA A 286 12.53 7.62 -18.39
CA ALA A 286 12.91 6.23 -18.67
C ALA A 286 13.28 5.39 -17.42
N TYR A 287 13.55 6.02 -16.29
CA TYR A 287 13.85 5.36 -15.01
C TYR A 287 12.75 5.55 -13.96
N CYS A 288 11.62 6.13 -14.35
CA CYS A 288 10.44 6.31 -13.49
C CYS A 288 9.37 5.28 -13.91
N ARG A 289 9.62 4.01 -13.56
CA ARG A 289 8.80 2.85 -13.94
C ARG A 289 8.66 1.89 -12.76
N ALA A 290 7.59 1.11 -12.70
CA ALA A 290 7.31 0.19 -11.61
C ALA A 290 8.39 -0.90 -11.46
N SER A 291 8.99 -1.35 -12.56
CA SER A 291 10.03 -2.38 -12.58
C SER A 291 11.44 -1.84 -12.41
N ILE A 292 11.65 -0.51 -12.36
CA ILE A 292 13.02 0.02 -12.27
C ILE A 292 13.69 -0.45 -10.99
N ARG A 293 14.93 -0.93 -11.11
CA ARG A 293 15.78 -1.32 -10.00
C ARG A 293 17.13 -0.68 -10.21
N VAL A 294 17.66 -0.07 -9.18
CA VAL A 294 19.02 0.47 -9.22
C VAL A 294 19.77 0.07 -7.97
N GLU A 295 21.03 -0.27 -8.17
CA GLU A 295 21.98 -0.49 -7.09
C GLU A 295 22.25 0.80 -6.32
N THR A 296 22.54 0.69 -5.03
CA THR A 296 23.05 1.80 -4.22
C THR A 296 24.24 2.47 -4.91
N PRO A 297 24.21 3.80 -5.17
CA PRO A 297 25.38 4.50 -5.67
C PRO A 297 26.51 4.46 -4.64
N THR A 298 27.77 4.43 -5.12
CA THR A 298 28.97 4.44 -4.27
C THR A 298 29.17 5.76 -3.50
N PHE A 299 28.37 6.79 -3.81
CA PHE A 299 28.34 8.09 -3.14
C PHE A 299 26.93 8.41 -2.65
N PHE A 300 26.84 9.20 -1.57
CA PHE A 300 25.57 9.66 -1.02
C PHE A 300 24.74 10.39 -2.08
N SER A 301 23.49 9.94 -2.27
CA SER A 301 22.58 10.57 -3.23
C SER A 301 21.47 11.29 -2.48
N PHE A 302 21.43 12.60 -2.69
CA PHE A 302 20.39 13.53 -2.27
C PHE A 302 19.00 13.23 -2.86
N SER A 303 18.83 12.17 -3.65
CA SER A 303 17.53 11.78 -4.21
C SER A 303 17.03 10.45 -3.67
N ILE A 304 17.58 9.97 -2.55
CA ILE A 304 17.17 8.71 -1.91
C ILE A 304 16.46 9.01 -0.60
N GLY A 305 15.26 8.47 -0.45
CA GLY A 305 14.50 8.35 0.78
C GLY A 305 14.03 6.91 0.99
N PHE A 306 12.86 6.73 1.60
CA PHE A 306 12.27 5.42 1.83
C PHE A 306 10.80 5.53 2.24
N ARG A 307 10.11 4.39 2.18
CA ARG A 307 8.82 4.17 2.81
C ARG A 307 8.91 2.96 3.75
N ALA A 308 8.01 2.90 4.74
CA ALA A 308 8.08 1.88 5.78
C ALA A 308 7.02 0.80 5.57
N ALA A 309 7.39 -0.45 5.81
CA ALA A 309 6.49 -1.60 5.84
C ALA A 309 6.33 -2.13 7.27
N ARG A 310 5.21 -2.81 7.53
CA ARG A 310 4.90 -3.43 8.82
C ARG A 310 4.06 -4.68 8.61
N ASN A 311 4.38 -5.74 9.34
CA ASN A 311 3.51 -6.91 9.38
C ASN A 311 2.28 -6.61 10.27
N PRO A 312 1.09 -7.17 9.96
CA PRO A 312 -0.13 -6.94 10.74
C PRO A 312 0.02 -7.21 12.24
#